data_AF-A0A830BRZ5-F1
#
_entry.id   AF-A0A830BRZ5-F1
#
_cell.length_a   1.000
_cell.length_b   1.000
_cell.length_c   1.000
_cell.angle_alpha   90.00
_cell.angle_beta   90.00
_cell.angle_gamma   90.00
#
_symmetry.space_group_name_H-M   'P 1'
#
loop_
_entity.id
_entity.type
_entity.pdbx_description
1 polymer ?
#
loop_
_entity_poly.entity_id
_entity_poly.type
_entity_poly.pdbx_seq_one_letter_code
_entity_poly.pdbx_strand_id
1 'polypeptide(L)'
;EQGQWTNLPPELLLDIIRKVEESETAWPARTVIVFFVSVCRYWRDITKDIVKTPEECGRLTFPISLKQPGPRYGPIQCFIKRDRTTST
;
A
#
# COMPACT_ATOMS: atom_id res chain seq x y z
N GLU A 1 -23.67 -7.05 -2.46
CA GLU A 1 -23.35 -7.63 -3.77
C GLU A 1 -21.86 -7.94 -3.83
N GLN A 2 -21.47 -9.08 -4.40
CA GLN A 2 -20.07 -9.39 -4.69
C GLN A 2 -19.70 -8.60 -5.95
N GLY A 3 -18.81 -7.59 -5.82
CA GLY A 3 -18.40 -6.76 -6.95
C GLY A 3 -17.74 -7.58 -8.06
N GLN A 4 -17.77 -7.11 -9.31
CA GLN A 4 -17.23 -7.83 -10.48
C GLN A 4 -15.78 -8.32 -10.30
N TRP A 5 -14.99 -7.64 -9.47
CA TRP A 5 -13.62 -7.97 -9.10
C TRP A 5 -13.45 -9.18 -8.17
N THR A 6 -14.54 -9.75 -7.65
CA THR A 6 -14.51 -10.97 -6.83
C THR A 6 -14.35 -12.24 -7.67
N ASN A 7 -14.60 -12.17 -8.98
CA ASN A 7 -14.42 -13.30 -9.90
C ASN A 7 -12.99 -13.47 -10.42
N LEU A 8 -12.05 -12.59 -10.01
CA LEU A 8 -10.65 -12.70 -10.39
C LEU A 8 -10.03 -13.92 -9.69
N PRO A 9 -9.32 -14.82 -10.40
CA PRO A 9 -8.60 -15.92 -9.77
C PRO A 9 -7.68 -15.40 -8.65
N PRO A 10 -7.73 -15.99 -7.43
CA PRO A 10 -6.93 -15.54 -6.29
C PRO A 10 -5.44 -15.45 -6.60
N GLU A 11 -4.92 -16.39 -7.38
CA GLU A 11 -3.51 -16.48 -7.76
C GLU A 11 -3.09 -15.29 -8.63
N LEU A 12 -3.98 -14.86 -9.53
CA LEU A 12 -3.74 -13.72 -10.40
C LEU A 12 -3.79 -12.41 -9.61
N LEU A 13 -4.74 -12.29 -8.67
CA LEU A 13 -4.80 -11.14 -7.77
C LEU A 13 -3.53 -11.01 -6.93
N LEU A 14 -3.06 -12.12 -6.36
CA LEU A 14 -1.82 -12.18 -5.59
C LEU A 14 -0.62 -11.74 -6.43
N ASP A 15 -0.51 -12.23 -7.67
CA ASP A 15 0.59 -11.88 -8.57
C ASP A 15 0.57 -10.40 -8.96
N ILE A 16 -0.61 -9.84 -9.26
CA ILE A 16 -0.78 -8.41 -9.57
C ILE A 16 -0.33 -7.56 -8.37
N ILE A 17 -0.84 -7.82 -7.17
CA ILE A 17 -0.51 -7.02 -5.98
C ILE A 17 0.99 -7.12 -5.65
N ARG A 18 1.60 -8.31 -5.77
CA ARG A 18 3.04 -8.48 -5.57
C ARG A 18 3.86 -7.66 -6.55
N LYS A 19 3.55 -7.75 -7.85
CA LYS A 19 4.25 -6.98 -8.89
C LYS A 19 4.14 -5.47 -8.66
N VAL A 20 2.94 -5.00 -8.29
CA VAL A 20 2.71 -3.58 -7.98
C VAL A 20 3.45 -3.15 -6.71
N GLU A 21 3.47 -3.98 -5.66
CA GLU A 21 4.24 -3.67 -4.44
C GLU A 21 5.76 -3.63 -4.72
N GLU A 22 6.26 -4.44 -5.65
CA GLU A 22 7.67 -4.42 -6.06
C GLU A 22 8.01 -3.19 -6.92
N SER A 23 7.13 -2.75 -7.83
CA SER A 23 7.37 -1.62 -8.73
C SER A 23 7.08 -0.26 -8.10
N GLU A 24 5.97 -0.12 -7.37
CA GLU A 24 5.45 1.16 -6.88
C GLU A 24 5.98 1.50 -5.48
N THR A 25 7.27 1.82 -5.41
CA THR A 25 7.99 1.97 -4.12
C THR A 25 7.89 3.35 -3.49
N ALA A 26 7.68 4.39 -4.30
CA ALA A 26 7.67 5.78 -3.86
C ALA A 26 6.29 6.44 -4.01
N TRP A 27 6.01 7.43 -3.17
CA TRP A 27 4.85 8.31 -3.36
C TRP A 27 5.09 9.27 -4.53
N PRO A 28 4.08 9.54 -5.39
CA PRO A 28 2.66 9.17 -5.26
C PRO A 28 2.30 7.80 -5.85
N ALA A 29 3.22 7.14 -6.56
CA ALA A 29 2.94 5.91 -7.30
C ALA A 29 2.39 4.79 -6.39
N ARG A 30 2.89 4.72 -5.15
CA ARG A 30 2.42 3.80 -4.10
C ARG A 30 0.96 3.96 -3.67
N THR A 31 0.27 5.03 -4.09
CA THR A 31 -1.20 5.20 -3.90
C THR A 31 -2.01 4.04 -4.46
N VAL A 32 -1.52 3.35 -5.49
CA VAL A 32 -2.19 2.19 -6.10
C VAL A 32 -2.49 1.10 -5.07
N ILE A 33 -1.57 0.84 -4.14
CA ILE A 33 -1.77 -0.14 -3.07
C ILE A 33 -2.91 0.28 -2.13
N VAL A 34 -3.06 1.58 -1.88
CA VAL A 34 -4.18 2.12 -1.09
C VAL A 34 -5.51 1.97 -1.84
N PHE A 35 -5.51 2.10 -3.18
CA PHE A 35 -6.70 1.85 -3.97
C PHE A 35 -7.12 0.37 -3.92
N PHE A 36 -6.19 -0.59 -3.94
CA PHE A 36 -6.55 -2.01 -3.83
C PHE A 36 -7.30 -2.35 -2.53
N VAL A 37 -6.90 -1.81 -1.38
CA VAL A 37 -7.63 -2.05 -0.12
C VAL A 37 -9.01 -1.38 -0.06
N SER A 38 -9.32 -0.50 -1.02
CA SER A 38 -10.61 0.21 -1.12
C SER A 38 -11.64 -0.52 -1.98
N VAL A 39 -11.24 -1.50 -2.80
CA VAL A 39 -12.12 -2.22 -3.74
C VAL A 39 -13.21 -3.01 -3.01
N CYS A 40 -12.82 -3.95 -2.15
CA CYS A 40 -13.72 -4.73 -1.31
C CYS A 40 -12.95 -5.40 -0.15
N ARG A 41 -13.66 -6.09 0.74
CA ARG A 41 -13.05 -6.78 1.90
C ARG A 41 -12.01 -7.82 1.46
N TYR A 42 -12.32 -8.60 0.43
CA TYR A 42 -11.43 -9.64 -0.08
C TYR A 42 -10.09 -9.08 -0.59
N TRP A 43 -10.13 -8.02 -1.40
CA TRP A 43 -8.94 -7.34 -1.88
C TRP A 43 -8.13 -6.71 -0.75
N ARG A 44 -8.82 -6.14 0.25
CA ARG A 44 -8.17 -5.58 1.44
C ARG A 44 -7.39 -6.62 2.22
N ASP A 45 -7.99 -7.77 2.48
CA ASP A 45 -7.37 -8.82 3.29
C ASP A 45 -6.13 -9.36 2.57
N ILE A 46 -6.23 -9.64 1.26
CA ILE A 46 -5.08 -10.08 0.45
C ILE A 46 -3.97 -9.03 0.39
N THR A 47 -4.32 -7.75 0.18
CA THR A 47 -3.32 -6.69 0.08
C THR A 47 -2.56 -6.50 1.40
N LYS A 48 -3.24 -6.64 2.54
CA LYS A 48 -2.59 -6.57 3.87
C LYS A 48 -1.60 -7.70 4.12
N ASP A 49 -1.86 -8.89 3.59
CA ASP A 49 -0.96 -10.04 3.72
C ASP A 49 0.31 -9.88 2.86
N ILE A 50 0.22 -9.14 1.75
CA ILE A 50 1.36 -8.89 0.86
C ILE A 50 2.20 -7.71 1.34
N VAL A 51 1.54 -6.62 1.75
CA VAL A 51 2.21 -5.37 2.12
C VAL A 51 2.77 -5.48 3.53
N LYS A 52 4.09 -5.69 3.61
CA LYS A 52 4.82 -5.81 4.87
C LYS A 52 4.77 -4.52 5.70
N THR A 53 5.11 -4.66 6.98
CA THR A 53 5.20 -3.53 7.89
C THR A 53 6.33 -2.56 7.50
N PRO A 54 6.29 -1.29 7.93
CA PRO A 54 7.37 -0.33 7.67
C PRO A 54 8.73 -0.81 8.17
N GLU A 55 8.78 -1.56 9.29
CA GLU A 55 10.00 -2.14 9.83
C GLU A 55 10.67 -3.13 8.85
N GLU A 56 9.88 -3.88 8.09
CA GLU A 56 10.36 -4.92 7.19
C GLU A 56 10.61 -4.43 5.76
N CYS A 57 9.75 -3.54 5.23
CA CYS A 57 9.85 -3.08 3.85
C CYS A 57 10.49 -1.70 3.67
N GLY A 58 10.56 -0.89 4.73
CA GLY A 58 11.04 0.49 4.64
C GLY A 58 10.15 1.42 3.82
N ARG A 59 8.87 1.09 3.66
CA ARG A 59 7.91 1.87 2.87
C ARG A 59 6.68 2.23 3.71
N LEU A 60 6.18 3.45 3.54
CA LEU A 60 4.93 3.91 4.16
C LEU A 60 3.76 3.74 3.21
N THR A 61 2.78 2.89 3.56
CA THR A 61 1.62 2.59 2.68
C THR A 61 0.35 3.24 3.20
N PHE A 62 0.07 3.01 4.48
CA PHE A 62 -1.17 3.41 5.10
C PHE A 62 -0.90 4.55 6.08
N PRO A 63 -1.87 5.44 6.35
CA PRO A 63 -1.70 6.47 7.38
C PRO A 63 -1.32 5.90 8.76
N ILE A 64 -1.83 4.71 9.10
CA ILE A 64 -1.49 4.02 10.36
C ILE A 64 -0.02 3.59 10.42
N SER A 65 0.64 3.38 9.29
CA SER A 65 2.05 3.00 9.21
C SER A 65 2.98 4.07 9.80
N LEU A 66 2.54 5.33 9.87
CA LEU A 66 3.27 6.42 10.53
C LEU A 66 3.40 6.21 12.05
N LYS A 67 2.54 5.39 12.65
CA LYS A 67 2.57 5.06 14.08
C LYS A 67 3.32 3.75 14.37
N GLN A 68 3.80 3.05 13.34
CA GLN A 68 4.50 1.77 13.48
C GLN A 68 6.02 1.99 13.57
N PRO A 69 6.78 1.03 14.14
CA PRO A 69 8.23 1.07 14.11
C PRO A 69 8.78 1.23 12.69
N GLY A 70 9.82 2.05 12.55
CA GLY A 70 10.56 2.20 11.29
C GLY A 70 11.63 1.12 11.10
N PRO A 71 12.32 1.11 9.95
CA PRO A 71 13.36 0.13 9.63
C PRO A 71 14.54 0.26 10.57
N ARG A 72 15.16 -0.88 10.89
CA ARG A 72 16.36 -0.94 11.75
C ARG A 72 17.62 -0.46 11.04
N TYR A 73 17.66 -0.56 9.72
CA TYR A 73 18.88 -0.38 8.91
C TYR A 73 18.96 0.98 8.21
N GLY A 74 17.99 1.89 8.43
CA GLY A 74 18.02 3.23 7.86
C GLY A 74 16.67 3.97 7.94
N PRO A 75 16.66 5.29 7.71
CA PRO A 75 15.44 6.08 7.72
C PRO A 75 14.56 5.76 6.50
N ILE A 76 13.23 5.75 6.69
CA ILE A 76 12.30 5.80 5.55
C ILE A 76 12.36 7.21 4.98
N GLN A 77 12.77 7.33 3.71
CA GLN A 77 12.74 8.61 3.02
C GLN A 77 11.29 8.95 2.62
N CYS A 78 10.58 9.68 3.48
CA CYS A 78 9.21 10.11 3.23
C CYS A 78 9.18 11.57 2.75
N PHE A 79 8.91 11.78 1.47
CA PHE A 79 8.64 13.12 0.94
C PHE A 79 7.17 13.49 1.21
N ILE A 80 6.84 13.85 2.46
CA ILE A 80 5.56 14.51 2.73
C ILE A 80 5.66 15.95 2.22
N LYS A 81 5.30 16.15 0.96
CA LYS A 81 5.20 17.49 0.39
C LYS A 81 3.90 18.10 0.88
N ARG A 82 3.98 19.16 1.71
CA ARG A 82 2.80 19.94 2.07
C ARG A 82 2.17 20.48 0.80
N ASP A 83 0.89 20.19 0.60
CA ASP A 83 0.11 20.87 -0.42
C ASP A 83 -0.12 22.31 0.05
N ARG A 84 0.49 23.27 -0.66
CA ARG A 84 0.33 24.69 -0.34
C ARG A 84 -1.06 25.22 -0.70
N THR A 85 -1.80 24.53 -1.57
CA THR A 85 -3.13 24.98 -2.00
C THR A 85 -4.19 24.78 -0.93
N THR A 86 -4.00 23.81 -0.03
CA THR A 86 -4.92 23.48 1.06
C THR A 86 -4.41 23.91 2.43
N SER A 87 -3.31 24.67 2.49
CA SER A 87 -2.73 25.15 3.75
C SER A 87 -3.44 26.44 4.16
N THR A 88 -4.43 26.32 5.04
CA THR A 88 -4.98 27.46 5.80
C THR A 88 -3.97 28.01 6.78
#